data_AF-A0A0Q8GEL1-F1
#
_entry.id   AF-A0A0Q8GEL1-F1
#
_cell.length_a   1.000
_cell.length_b   1.000
_cell.length_c   1.000
_cell.angle_alpha   90.00
_cell.angle_beta   90.00
_cell.angle_gamma   90.00
#
_symmetry.space_group_name_H-M   'P 1'
#
loop_
_entity.id
_entity.type
_entity.pdbx_description
1 polymer ?
#
loop_
_entity_poly.entity_id
_entity_poly.type
_entity_poly.pdbx_seq_one_letter_code
_entity_poly.pdbx_strand_id
1 'polypeptide(L)'
;MAVRKISTLLALVAACWLSACSGDVRSTKLTPELLEDQAKLQRVVNRLEPQERKLFAHYLMNRTVMASPLGAMGSTLVTSEGKDPATVGEAIEVVRRADDLSARRDVLIKERDAKEAVLDAKRKKLNDVAEAAGWASKEVDAANAVIDEIKAMRQDYDARIAAIK
;
A
#
# COMPACT_ATOMS: atom_id res chain seq x y z
N MET A 1 -28.54 27.18 51.21
CA MET A 1 -28.82 26.68 49.84
C MET A 1 -27.51 26.29 49.12
N ALA A 2 -26.67 25.45 49.74
CA ALA A 2 -25.29 25.19 49.29
C ALA A 2 -24.93 23.71 49.11
N VAL A 3 -25.92 22.80 49.23
CA VAL A 3 -25.68 21.35 49.21
C VAL A 3 -25.89 20.74 47.82
N ARG A 4 -26.62 21.40 46.92
CA ARG A 4 -26.97 20.87 45.59
C ARG A 4 -25.90 20.98 44.51
N LYS A 5 -24.85 21.79 44.70
CA LYS A 5 -23.81 22.04 43.67
C LYS A 5 -22.62 21.07 43.73
N ILE A 6 -22.44 20.34 44.85
CA ILE A 6 -21.30 19.45 45.04
C ILE A 6 -21.55 18.07 44.39
N SER A 7 -22.81 17.59 44.35
CA SER A 7 -23.16 16.31 43.72
C SER A 7 -22.98 16.27 42.21
N THR A 8 -23.16 17.39 41.49
CA THR A 8 -22.99 17.42 40.02
C THR A 8 -21.52 17.45 39.61
N LEU A 9 -20.63 18.03 40.43
CA LEU A 9 -19.19 18.01 40.18
C LEU A 9 -18.56 16.64 40.44
N LEU A 10 -19.04 15.89 41.44
CA LEU A 10 -18.56 14.52 41.69
C LEU A 10 -18.98 13.53 40.58
N ALA A 11 -20.16 13.71 39.98
CA ALA A 11 -20.63 12.86 38.89
C ALA A 11 -19.82 13.05 37.59
N LEU A 12 -19.31 14.26 37.34
CA LEU A 12 -18.52 14.55 36.14
C LEU A 12 -17.08 14.02 36.23
N VAL A 13 -16.49 14.02 37.43
CA VAL A 13 -15.12 13.51 37.64
C VAL A 13 -15.10 11.97 37.62
N ALA A 14 -16.15 11.29 38.09
CA ALA A 14 -16.25 9.83 38.00
C ALA A 14 -16.41 9.32 36.56
N ALA A 15 -17.01 10.10 35.66
CA ALA A 15 -17.16 9.74 34.25
C ALA A 15 -15.83 9.83 33.45
N CYS A 16 -14.86 10.65 33.89
CA CYS A 16 -13.55 10.74 33.26
C CYS A 16 -12.58 9.61 33.64
N TRP A 17 -12.86 8.87 34.72
CA TRP A 17 -11.99 7.77 35.18
C TRP A 17 -12.39 6.40 34.64
N LEU A 18 -13.63 6.24 34.15
CA LEU A 18 -14.08 4.98 33.52
C LEU A 18 -13.58 4.79 32.08
N SER A 19 -13.06 5.84 31.44
CA SER A 19 -12.47 5.78 30.10
C SER A 19 -10.99 5.38 30.09
N ALA A 20 -10.35 5.31 31.27
CA ALA A 20 -8.89 5.10 31.39
C ALA A 20 -8.45 3.63 31.51
N CYS A 21 -9.39 2.67 31.52
CA CYS A 21 -9.08 1.22 31.62
C CYS A 21 -9.21 0.45 30.30
N SER A 22 -9.45 1.13 29.20
CA SER A 22 -9.46 0.51 27.88
C SER A 22 -8.05 0.63 27.29
N GLY A 23 -7.18 -0.35 27.55
CA GLY A 23 -5.84 -0.41 26.96
C GLY A 23 -5.91 -0.24 25.44
N ASP A 24 -4.93 0.46 24.87
CA ASP A 24 -4.89 0.81 23.44
C ASP A 24 -5.20 -0.43 22.57
N VAL A 25 -6.29 -0.35 21.80
CA VAL A 25 -6.74 -1.44 20.93
C VAL A 25 -5.67 -1.84 19.92
N ARG A 26 -4.80 -0.91 19.50
CA ARG A 26 -3.71 -1.16 18.57
C ARG A 26 -2.63 -2.07 19.16
N SER A 27 -2.47 -2.07 20.49
CA SER A 27 -1.54 -2.96 21.19
C SER A 27 -2.06 -4.41 21.35
N THR A 28 -3.30 -4.70 20.94
CA THR A 28 -3.89 -6.03 21.04
C THR A 28 -3.08 -7.03 20.19
N LYS A 29 -2.62 -8.11 20.82
CA LYS A 29 -1.85 -9.17 20.15
C LYS A 29 -2.74 -9.97 19.21
N LEU A 30 -2.22 -10.26 18.02
CA LEU A 30 -2.85 -11.14 17.04
C LEU A 30 -2.45 -12.58 17.33
N THR A 31 -3.19 -13.23 18.23
CA THR A 31 -3.00 -14.66 18.51
C THR A 31 -3.96 -15.51 17.66
N PRO A 32 -3.66 -16.79 17.40
CA PRO A 32 -4.58 -17.69 16.70
C PRO A 32 -5.98 -17.71 17.34
N GLU A 33 -6.06 -17.71 18.67
CA GLU A 33 -7.34 -17.73 19.39
C GLU A 33 -8.17 -16.45 19.19
N LEU A 34 -7.51 -15.31 18.97
CA LEU A 34 -8.21 -14.06 18.63
C LEU A 34 -8.72 -14.09 17.19
N LEU A 35 -7.93 -14.65 16.27
CA LEU A 35 -8.24 -14.69 14.85
C LEU A 35 -9.35 -15.71 14.51
N GLU A 36 -9.45 -16.79 15.26
CA GLU A 36 -10.48 -17.82 15.10
C GLU A 36 -11.80 -17.46 15.81
N ASP A 37 -11.74 -16.63 16.86
CA ASP A 37 -12.92 -16.19 17.62
C ASP A 37 -13.52 -14.90 17.04
N GLN A 38 -14.50 -15.06 16.14
CA GLN A 38 -15.18 -13.94 15.48
C GLN A 38 -15.77 -12.93 16.48
N ALA A 39 -16.27 -13.37 17.64
CA ALA A 39 -16.86 -12.48 18.63
C ALA A 39 -15.79 -11.63 19.36
N LYS A 40 -14.62 -12.20 19.65
CA LYS A 40 -13.48 -11.43 20.16
C LYS A 40 -12.93 -10.48 19.11
N LEU A 41 -12.78 -10.94 17.87
CA LEU A 41 -12.30 -10.12 16.77
C LEU A 41 -13.23 -8.92 16.51
N GLN A 42 -14.54 -9.13 16.51
CA GLN A 42 -15.50 -8.05 16.33
C GLN A 42 -15.42 -7.00 17.46
N ARG A 43 -15.16 -7.42 18.71
CA ARG A 43 -14.94 -6.48 19.82
C ARG A 43 -13.71 -5.62 19.63
N VAL A 44 -12.63 -6.18 19.08
CA VAL A 44 -11.42 -5.43 18.73
C VAL A 44 -11.74 -4.45 17.59
N VAL A 45 -12.37 -4.93 16.51
CA VAL A 45 -12.75 -4.11 15.35
C VAL A 45 -13.64 -2.94 15.75
N ASN A 46 -14.65 -3.16 16.60
CA ASN A 46 -15.57 -2.11 17.02
C ASN A 46 -14.90 -0.99 17.83
N ARG A 47 -13.75 -1.25 18.45
CA ARG A 47 -12.95 -0.27 19.19
C ARG A 47 -11.97 0.51 18.32
N LEU A 48 -11.74 0.07 17.07
CA LEU A 48 -10.90 0.80 16.11
C LEU A 48 -11.67 1.97 15.49
N GLU A 49 -10.92 3.00 15.10
CA GLU A 49 -11.44 4.10 14.30
C GLU A 49 -11.97 3.62 12.93
N PRO A 50 -12.96 4.29 12.32
CA PRO A 50 -13.54 3.86 11.04
C PRO A 50 -12.51 3.58 9.94
N GLN A 51 -11.47 4.42 9.84
CA GLN A 51 -10.40 4.28 8.84
C GLN A 51 -9.54 3.03 9.14
N GLU A 52 -9.22 2.81 10.41
CA GLU A 52 -8.42 1.68 10.88
C GLU A 52 -9.16 0.35 10.75
N ARG A 53 -10.48 0.35 10.96
CA ARG A 53 -11.33 -0.82 10.72
C ARG A 53 -11.19 -1.33 9.29
N LYS A 54 -11.18 -0.42 8.31
CA LYS A 54 -11.03 -0.78 6.90
C LYS A 54 -9.65 -1.40 6.63
N LEU A 55 -8.58 -0.78 7.13
CA LEU A 55 -7.22 -1.29 6.98
C LEU A 55 -7.05 -2.66 7.64
N PHE A 56 -7.54 -2.81 8.87
CA PHE A 56 -7.44 -4.08 9.57
C PHE A 56 -8.30 -5.19 8.92
N ALA A 57 -9.48 -4.85 8.40
CA ALA A 57 -10.28 -5.80 7.62
C ALA A 57 -9.55 -6.26 6.34
N HIS A 58 -8.86 -5.35 5.65
CA HIS A 58 -8.04 -5.71 4.48
C HIS A 58 -6.91 -6.68 4.86
N TYR A 59 -6.24 -6.47 5.99
CA TYR A 59 -5.26 -7.42 6.51
C TYR A 59 -5.86 -8.81 6.73
N LEU A 60 -7.01 -8.89 7.43
CA LEU A 60 -7.69 -10.15 7.70
C LEU A 60 -8.10 -10.88 6.41
N MET A 61 -8.62 -10.15 5.42
CA MET A 61 -8.95 -10.73 4.11
C MET A 61 -7.71 -11.26 3.40
N ASN A 62 -6.62 -10.48 3.36
CA ASN A 62 -5.37 -10.95 2.76
C ASN A 62 -4.89 -12.23 3.44
N ARG A 63 -4.87 -12.27 4.77
CA ARG A 63 -4.48 -13.47 5.53
C ARG A 63 -5.33 -14.68 5.20
N THR A 64 -6.66 -14.54 5.16
CA THR A 64 -7.58 -15.64 4.84
C THR A 64 -7.41 -16.15 3.41
N VAL A 65 -7.21 -15.23 2.45
CA VAL A 65 -6.94 -15.62 1.06
C VAL A 65 -5.59 -16.34 0.97
N MET A 66 -4.56 -15.84 1.64
CA MET A 66 -3.21 -16.45 1.64
C MET A 66 -3.18 -17.82 2.34
N ALA A 67 -4.03 -18.05 3.32
CA ALA A 67 -4.20 -19.35 3.96
C ALA A 67 -4.91 -20.39 3.07
N SER A 68 -5.49 -19.97 1.94
CA SER A 68 -6.17 -20.88 1.00
C SER A 68 -5.19 -21.50 0.00
N PRO A 69 -5.47 -22.71 -0.55
CA PRO A 69 -4.60 -23.35 -1.54
C PRO A 69 -4.36 -22.53 -2.82
N LEU A 70 -5.31 -21.66 -3.19
CA LEU A 70 -5.20 -20.72 -4.30
C LEU A 70 -4.38 -19.47 -3.97
N GLY A 71 -4.16 -19.19 -2.68
CA GLY A 71 -3.47 -18.02 -2.16
C GLY A 71 -1.95 -18.10 -2.23
N ALA A 72 -1.37 -19.29 -2.49
CA ALA A 72 0.07 -19.50 -2.54
C ALA A 72 0.81 -18.70 -3.64
N MET A 73 0.08 -18.06 -4.57
CA MET A 73 0.64 -17.16 -5.58
C MET A 73 0.57 -15.67 -5.21
N GLY A 74 -0.09 -15.31 -4.10
CA GLY A 74 -0.24 -13.92 -3.67
C GLY A 74 0.89 -13.44 -2.77
N SER A 75 1.06 -12.12 -2.67
CA SER A 75 2.00 -11.50 -1.75
C SER A 75 1.39 -11.39 -0.35
N THR A 76 2.04 -12.00 0.64
CA THR A 76 1.65 -11.89 2.05
C THR A 76 1.96 -10.50 2.60
N LEU A 77 1.01 -9.93 3.32
CA LEU A 77 1.21 -8.67 4.05
C LEU A 77 2.01 -8.93 5.32
N VAL A 78 3.32 -8.70 5.23
CA VAL A 78 4.29 -8.87 6.32
C VAL A 78 4.91 -7.54 6.75
N THR A 79 5.49 -7.52 7.95
CA THR A 79 6.30 -6.40 8.42
C THR A 79 7.56 -6.23 7.56
N SER A 80 8.30 -5.14 7.77
CA SER A 80 9.59 -4.91 7.09
C SER A 80 10.66 -5.96 7.40
N GLU A 81 10.47 -6.74 8.45
CA GLU A 81 11.34 -7.87 8.81
C GLU A 81 10.91 -9.18 8.13
N GLY A 82 9.88 -9.14 7.29
CA GLY A 82 9.30 -10.32 6.65
C GLY A 82 8.48 -11.21 7.58
N LYS A 83 8.05 -10.70 8.74
CA LYS A 83 7.28 -11.46 9.73
C LYS A 83 5.80 -11.09 9.69
N ASP A 84 4.96 -12.00 10.16
CA ASP A 84 3.57 -11.70 10.47
C ASP A 84 3.48 -10.57 11.51
N PRO A 85 2.55 -9.62 11.35
CA PRO A 85 2.25 -8.62 12.37
C PRO A 85 1.85 -9.26 13.70
N ALA A 86 2.51 -8.85 14.80
CA ALA A 86 2.24 -9.37 16.13
C ALA A 86 1.04 -8.66 16.79
N THR A 87 0.69 -7.46 16.33
CA THR A 87 -0.38 -6.64 16.92
C THR A 87 -1.32 -6.07 15.85
N VAL A 88 -2.51 -5.66 16.28
CA VAL A 88 -3.50 -4.95 15.43
C VAL A 88 -2.88 -3.69 14.82
N GLY A 89 -2.11 -2.94 15.62
CA GLY A 89 -1.41 -1.74 15.17
C GLY A 89 -0.42 -2.03 14.06
N GLU A 90 0.42 -3.06 14.21
CA GLU A 90 1.37 -3.47 13.17
C GLU A 90 0.66 -3.92 11.89
N ALA A 91 -0.44 -4.67 12.01
CA ALA A 91 -1.21 -5.12 10.85
C ALA A 91 -1.78 -3.94 10.05
N ILE A 92 -2.31 -2.92 10.76
CA ILE A 92 -2.79 -1.68 10.14
C ILE A 92 -1.64 -0.95 9.43
N GLU A 93 -0.47 -0.84 10.05
CA GLU A 93 0.69 -0.17 9.45
C GLU A 93 1.23 -0.91 8.22
N VAL A 94 1.21 -2.24 8.21
CA VAL A 94 1.60 -3.02 7.03
C VAL A 94 0.66 -2.76 5.86
N VAL A 95 -0.65 -2.81 6.09
CA VAL A 95 -1.64 -2.52 5.03
C VAL A 95 -1.49 -1.09 4.53
N ARG A 96 -1.35 -0.11 5.44
CA ARG A 96 -1.19 1.29 5.05
C ARG A 96 0.03 1.50 4.17
N ARG A 97 1.17 0.91 4.54
CA ARG A 97 2.39 0.94 3.72
C ARG A 97 2.17 0.28 2.36
N ALA A 98 1.47 -0.84 2.31
CA ALA A 98 1.16 -1.52 1.05
C ALA A 98 0.28 -0.65 0.13
N ASP A 99 -0.75 0.00 0.69
CA ASP A 99 -1.62 0.93 -0.06
C ASP A 99 -0.84 2.14 -0.57
N ASP A 100 0.03 2.74 0.25
CA ASP A 100 0.90 3.85 -0.15
C ASP A 100 1.86 3.45 -1.28
N LEU A 101 2.47 2.27 -1.18
CA LEU A 101 3.34 1.73 -2.23
C LEU A 101 2.57 1.44 -3.53
N SER A 102 1.37 0.88 -3.43
CA SER A 102 0.51 0.65 -4.60
C SER A 102 0.13 1.97 -5.27
N ALA A 103 -0.25 2.99 -4.50
CA ALA A 103 -0.58 4.30 -5.04
C ALA A 103 0.62 4.94 -5.76
N ARG A 104 1.83 4.86 -5.18
CA ARG A 104 3.07 5.33 -5.81
C ARG A 104 3.38 4.57 -7.10
N ARG A 105 3.22 3.25 -7.09
CA ARG A 105 3.41 2.41 -8.27
C ARG A 105 2.47 2.83 -9.40
N ASP A 106 1.20 3.06 -9.10
CA ASP A 106 0.21 3.42 -10.11
C ASP A 106 0.48 4.81 -10.73
N VAL A 107 1.03 5.75 -9.96
CA VAL A 107 1.53 7.03 -10.50
C VAL A 107 2.70 6.81 -11.45
N LEU A 108 3.69 6.01 -11.04
CA LEU A 108 4.86 5.72 -11.88
C LEU A 108 4.48 5.00 -13.18
N ILE A 109 3.50 4.09 -13.14
CA ILE A 109 2.95 3.43 -14.32
C ILE A 109 2.34 4.45 -15.28
N LYS A 110 1.51 5.37 -14.77
CA LYS A 110 0.92 6.45 -15.60
C LYS A 110 1.98 7.36 -16.21
N GLU A 111 3.01 7.71 -15.46
CA GLU A 111 4.13 8.50 -15.98
C GLU A 111 4.92 7.76 -17.06
N ARG A 112 5.16 6.46 -16.88
CA ARG A 112 5.77 5.60 -17.88
C ARG A 112 4.95 5.58 -19.17
N ASP A 113 3.65 5.30 -19.06
CA ASP A 113 2.75 5.17 -20.21
C ASP A 113 2.66 6.50 -20.99
N ALA A 114 2.62 7.64 -20.27
CA ALA A 114 2.65 8.96 -20.89
C ALA A 114 3.97 9.21 -21.63
N LYS A 115 5.11 8.82 -21.05
CA LYS A 115 6.42 8.95 -21.72
C LYS A 115 6.55 8.03 -22.92
N GLU A 116 6.05 6.81 -22.84
CA GLU A 116 6.06 5.83 -23.93
C GLU A 116 5.23 6.33 -25.12
N ALA A 117 4.04 6.88 -24.88
CA ALA A 117 3.23 7.50 -25.94
C ALA A 117 3.95 8.68 -26.63
N VAL A 118 4.70 9.49 -25.89
CA VAL A 118 5.50 10.59 -26.46
C VAL A 118 6.67 10.04 -27.29
N LEU A 119 7.35 9.00 -26.82
CA LEU A 119 8.45 8.36 -27.55
C LEU A 119 7.95 7.72 -28.85
N ASP A 120 6.82 7.02 -28.81
CA ASP A 120 6.21 6.42 -30.00
C ASP A 120 5.78 7.47 -31.02
N ALA A 121 5.19 8.59 -30.56
CA ALA A 121 4.85 9.70 -31.44
C ALA A 121 6.09 10.34 -32.07
N LYS A 122 7.18 10.51 -31.30
CA LYS A 122 8.47 11.00 -31.83
C LYS A 122 9.08 10.01 -32.83
N ARG A 123 9.02 8.71 -32.55
CA ARG A 123 9.51 7.64 -33.42
C ARG A 123 8.77 7.64 -34.75
N LYS A 124 7.44 7.72 -34.72
CA LYS A 124 6.62 7.81 -35.92
C LYS A 124 7.00 9.04 -36.75
N LYS A 125 7.11 10.22 -36.11
CA LYS A 125 7.49 11.45 -36.79
C LYS A 125 8.89 11.38 -37.42
N LEU A 126 9.86 10.76 -36.75
CA LEU A 126 11.20 10.55 -37.30
C LEU A 126 11.19 9.62 -38.50
N ASN A 127 10.43 8.52 -38.45
CA ASN A 127 10.26 7.63 -39.58
C ASN A 127 9.59 8.33 -40.77
N ASP A 128 8.51 9.09 -40.53
CA ASP A 128 7.81 9.85 -41.58
C ASP A 128 8.76 10.87 -42.27
N VAL A 129 9.63 11.53 -41.49
CA VAL A 129 10.64 12.47 -42.02
C VAL A 129 11.74 11.74 -42.80
N ALA A 130 12.21 10.59 -42.30
CA ALA A 130 13.24 9.80 -42.97
C ALA A 130 12.75 9.24 -44.32
N GLU A 131 11.49 8.77 -44.38
CA GLU A 131 10.84 8.34 -45.62
C GLU A 131 10.67 9.50 -46.60
N ALA A 132 10.19 10.66 -46.12
CA ALA A 132 9.99 11.85 -46.98
C ALA A 132 11.31 12.43 -47.52
N ALA A 133 12.41 12.27 -46.78
CA ALA A 133 13.73 12.74 -47.17
C ALA A 133 14.53 11.73 -48.03
N GLY A 134 14.00 10.51 -48.22
CA GLY A 134 14.65 9.46 -49.01
C GLY A 134 15.96 8.93 -48.39
N TRP A 135 16.09 9.00 -47.06
CA TRP A 135 17.29 8.57 -46.33
C TRP A 135 17.55 7.06 -46.51
N ALA A 136 18.80 6.68 -46.77
CA ALA A 136 19.19 5.30 -47.03
C ALA A 136 19.46 4.55 -45.71
N SER A 137 19.28 3.22 -45.73
CA SER A 137 19.40 2.27 -44.60
C SER A 137 20.43 2.57 -43.50
N LYS A 138 21.59 3.17 -43.82
CA LYS A 138 22.66 3.46 -42.85
C LYS A 138 22.32 4.59 -41.85
N GLU A 139 21.42 5.49 -42.20
CA GLU A 139 20.97 6.56 -41.28
C GLU A 139 19.86 6.06 -40.33
N VAL A 140 19.10 5.05 -40.77
CA VAL A 140 18.18 4.27 -39.92
C VAL A 140 18.94 3.46 -38.87
N ASP A 141 20.13 2.94 -39.22
CA ASP A 141 21.01 2.25 -38.26
C ASP A 141 21.52 3.18 -37.14
N ALA A 142 21.75 4.47 -37.44
CA ALA A 142 22.09 5.46 -36.42
C ALA A 142 20.90 5.77 -35.49
N ALA A 143 19.66 5.79 -36.02
CA ALA A 143 18.45 5.91 -35.20
C ALA A 143 18.22 4.66 -34.32
N ASN A 144 18.57 3.47 -34.82
CA ASN A 144 18.54 2.23 -34.05
C ASN A 144 19.57 2.23 -32.90
N ALA A 145 20.74 2.87 -33.07
CA ALA A 145 21.70 3.04 -31.98
C ALA A 145 21.15 3.90 -30.82
N VAL A 146 20.38 4.95 -31.12
CA VAL A 146 19.66 5.74 -30.11
C VAL A 146 18.58 4.91 -29.41
N ILE A 147 17.95 3.98 -30.13
CA ILE A 147 16.97 3.04 -29.56
C ILE A 147 17.63 2.07 -28.56
N ASP A 148 18.86 1.64 -28.83
CA ASP A 148 19.62 0.79 -27.90
C ASP A 148 20.03 1.54 -26.62
N GLU A 149 20.34 2.84 -26.70
CA GLU A 149 20.53 3.68 -25.51
C GLU A 149 19.25 3.83 -24.68
N ILE A 150 18.08 3.94 -25.32
CA ILE A 150 16.79 3.98 -24.63
C ILE A 150 16.50 2.65 -23.92
N LYS A 151 16.83 1.50 -24.54
CA LYS A 151 16.74 0.19 -23.89
C LYS A 151 17.66 0.08 -22.68
N ALA A 152 18.89 0.60 -22.78
CA ALA A 152 19.82 0.61 -21.65
C ALA A 152 19.29 1.45 -20.48
N MET A 153 18.70 2.63 -20.76
CA MET A 153 18.02 3.42 -19.73
C MET A 153 16.82 2.69 -19.11
N ARG A 154 16.07 1.91 -19.90
CA ARG A 154 14.94 1.09 -19.41
C ARG A 154 15.41 0.01 -18.44
N GLN A 155 16.52 -0.67 -18.74
CA GLN A 155 17.11 -1.67 -17.86
C GLN A 155 17.60 -1.08 -16.53
N ASP A 156 18.16 0.14 -16.55
CA ASP A 156 18.53 0.86 -15.31
C ASP A 156 17.30 1.18 -14.45
N TYR A 157 16.22 1.68 -15.06
CA TYR A 157 14.96 1.93 -14.36
C TYR A 157 14.37 0.65 -13.76
N ASP A 158 14.34 -0.44 -14.52
CA ASP A 158 13.82 -1.73 -14.06
C ASP A 158 14.67 -2.29 -12.89
N ALA A 159 16.00 -2.14 -12.96
CA ALA A 159 16.89 -2.53 -11.86
C ALA A 159 16.63 -1.69 -10.59
N ARG A 160 16.42 -0.38 -10.74
CA ARG A 160 16.08 0.52 -9.62
C ARG A 160 14.73 0.20 -9.01
N ILE A 161 13.73 -0.17 -9.82
CA ILE A 161 12.41 -0.63 -9.34
C ILE A 161 12.55 -1.96 -8.60
N ALA A 162 13.32 -2.91 -9.12
CA ALA A 162 13.56 -4.20 -8.49
C ALA A 162 14.33 -4.09 -7.16
N ALA A 163 15.14 -3.04 -7.00
CA ALA A 163 15.86 -2.73 -5.77
C ALA A 163 14.98 -2.10 -4.67
N ILE A 164 13.77 -1.65 -4.99
CA ILE A 164 12.77 -1.16 -4.03
C ILE A 164 11.92 -2.34 -3.52
N LYS A 165 12.58 -3.30 -2.88
CA LYS A 165 11.97 -4.35 -2.06
C LYS A 165 12.07 -3.99 -0.59
#